data_AF-A0ABC8TFU5-F1
#
_entry.id   AF-A0ABC8TFU5-F1
#
_cell.length_a   1.000
_cell.length_b   1.000
_cell.length_c   1.000
_cell.angle_alpha   90.00
_cell.angle_beta   90.00
_cell.angle_gamma   90.00
#
_symmetry.space_group_name_H-M   'P 1'
#
loop_
_entity.id
_entity.type
_entity.pdbx_description
1 polymer ?
#
loop_
_entity_poly.entity_id
_entity_poly.type
_entity_poly.pdbx_seq_one_letter_code
_entity_poly.pdbx_strand_id
1 'polypeptide(L)'
;DLLFPGRLIEDAGSVKVGRALHNVVRPSNFHQLKEIFPEEKFLLNCGTRWTDMVLEHNATGEDALRGWLVAAYAADMEKSVHETSANVLGEAYERMNNVFSPFLSELQAKGWHTDQFLDGTGSRFAR
;
A
#
# COMPACT_ATOMS: atom_id res chain seq x y z
N ASP A 1 4.27 15.68 -9.36
CA ASP A 1 3.03 15.40 -10.12
C ASP A 1 2.95 13.99 -10.74
N LEU A 2 3.49 12.94 -10.11
CA LEU A 2 3.50 11.60 -10.72
C LEU A 2 2.30 10.72 -10.38
N LEU A 3 1.89 10.70 -9.12
CA LEU A 3 0.79 9.85 -8.64
C LEU A 3 -0.49 10.66 -8.38
N PHE A 4 -0.33 11.92 -7.97
CA PHE A 4 -1.42 12.84 -7.62
C PHE A 4 -1.08 14.26 -8.10
N PRO A 5 -1.10 14.53 -9.42
CA PRO A 5 -0.70 15.82 -9.96
C PRO A 5 -1.59 16.95 -9.43
N GLY A 6 -0.97 17.99 -8.86
CA GLY A 6 -1.67 19.17 -8.36
C GLY A 6 -2.63 18.94 -7.19
N ARG A 7 -2.57 17.79 -6.50
CA ARG A 7 -3.42 17.47 -5.35
C ARG A 7 -2.60 16.90 -4.19
N LEU A 8 -2.82 17.45 -3.00
CA LEU A 8 -2.29 16.90 -1.75
C LEU A 8 -3.38 15.99 -1.16
N ILE A 9 -3.11 14.69 -1.06
CA ILE A 9 -4.03 13.78 -0.37
C ILE A 9 -3.65 13.82 1.10
N GLU A 10 -4.37 14.62 1.88
CA GLU A 10 -4.12 14.83 3.31
C GLU A 10 -4.14 13.51 4.09
N ASP A 11 -5.00 12.56 3.69
CA ASP A 11 -5.16 11.27 4.37
C ASP A 11 -4.27 10.14 3.84
N ALA A 12 -3.59 10.33 2.70
CA ALA A 12 -2.63 9.35 2.17
C ALA A 12 -1.43 9.13 3.12
N GLY A 13 -1.22 10.04 4.07
CA GLY A 13 -0.19 9.93 5.11
C GLY A 13 -0.56 9.04 6.30
N SER A 14 -1.79 8.53 6.40
CA SER A 14 -2.26 7.84 7.60
C SER A 14 -2.03 6.31 7.58
N VAL A 15 -0.91 5.83 7.03
CA VAL A 15 -0.58 4.40 7.03
C VAL A 15 0.35 4.05 8.20
N LYS A 16 -0.05 3.09 9.04
CA LYS A 16 0.76 2.55 10.15
C LYS A 16 1.30 1.17 9.79
N VAL A 17 2.61 1.06 9.71
CA VAL A 17 3.30 -0.20 9.36
C VAL A 17 3.85 -0.89 10.61
N GLY A 18 3.82 -2.22 10.64
CA GLY A 18 4.56 -3.02 11.62
C GLY A 18 3.76 -3.42 12.87
N ARG A 19 2.45 -3.23 12.88
CA ARG A 19 1.59 -3.82 13.92
C ARG A 19 1.43 -5.32 13.69
N ALA A 20 1.39 -6.09 14.77
CA ALA A 20 1.23 -7.54 14.69
C ALA A 20 -0.11 -7.92 14.03
N LEU A 21 -0.09 -8.92 13.15
CA LEU A 21 -1.26 -9.36 12.36
C LEU A 21 -2.51 -9.57 13.21
N HIS A 22 -2.40 -10.29 14.33
CA HIS A 22 -3.53 -10.60 15.22
C HIS A 22 -4.14 -9.36 15.92
N ASN A 23 -3.40 -8.26 16.00
CA ASN A 23 -3.90 -7.00 16.57
C ASN A 23 -4.62 -6.13 15.54
N VAL A 24 -4.41 -6.41 14.25
CA VAL A 24 -4.90 -5.59 13.14
C VAL A 24 -6.02 -6.30 12.41
N VAL A 25 -5.85 -7.57 12.09
CA VAL A 25 -6.78 -8.32 11.23
C VAL A 25 -7.51 -9.36 12.06
N ARG A 26 -8.84 -9.27 12.08
CA ARG A 26 -9.68 -10.33 12.66
C ARG A 26 -9.60 -11.59 11.79
N PRO A 27 -9.56 -12.80 12.36
CA PRO A 27 -9.51 -14.04 11.58
C PRO A 27 -10.64 -14.17 10.55
N SER A 28 -11.83 -13.64 10.86
CA SER A 28 -12.98 -13.62 9.94
C SER A 28 -12.74 -12.81 8.67
N ASN A 29 -11.94 -11.74 8.77
CA ASN A 29 -11.70 -10.81 7.66
C ASN A 29 -10.41 -11.17 6.90
N PHE A 30 -9.55 -12.01 7.48
CA PHE A 30 -8.28 -12.40 6.91
C PHE A 30 -8.42 -13.06 5.54
N HIS A 31 -9.36 -13.99 5.39
CA HIS A 31 -9.59 -14.70 4.13
C HIS A 31 -10.05 -13.74 3.04
N GLN A 32 -11.00 -12.85 3.37
CA GLN A 32 -11.49 -11.83 2.44
C GLN A 32 -10.37 -10.88 1.98
N LEU A 33 -9.49 -10.44 2.89
CA LEU A 33 -8.36 -9.59 2.52
C LEU A 33 -7.36 -10.33 1.61
N LYS A 34 -7.12 -11.64 1.84
CA LYS A 34 -6.28 -12.45 0.95
C LYS A 34 -6.93 -12.72 -0.41
N GLU A 35 -8.26 -12.71 -0.52
CA GLU A 35 -8.95 -12.75 -1.82
C GLU A 35 -8.78 -11.45 -2.61
N ILE A 36 -8.75 -10.30 -1.93
CA ILE A 36 -8.51 -8.99 -2.56
C ILE A 36 -7.04 -8.83 -2.98
N PHE A 37 -6.12 -9.34 -2.16
CA PHE A 37 -4.67 -9.20 -2.34
C PHE A 37 -3.98 -10.57 -2.53
N PRO A 38 -4.29 -11.33 -3.60
CA PRO A 38 -3.87 -12.73 -3.71
C PRO A 38 -2.35 -12.90 -3.84
N GLU A 39 -1.68 -11.99 -4.56
CA GLU A 39 -0.25 -12.09 -4.89
C GLU A 39 0.63 -11.13 -4.06
N GLU A 40 0.01 -10.34 -3.19
CA GLU A 40 0.72 -9.28 -2.47
C GLU A 40 1.22 -9.74 -1.11
N LYS A 41 2.40 -9.23 -0.74
CA LYS A 41 3.05 -9.50 0.56
C LYS A 41 2.64 -8.50 1.64
N PHE A 42 1.52 -7.84 1.45
CA PHE A 42 0.95 -6.92 2.41
C PHE A 42 -0.52 -7.24 2.66
N LEU A 43 -1.03 -6.82 3.81
CA LEU A 43 -2.44 -6.77 4.11
C LEU A 43 -2.78 -5.38 4.65
N LEU A 44 -3.91 -4.85 4.20
CA LEU A 44 -4.43 -3.56 4.64
C LEU A 44 -5.67 -3.75 5.50
N ASN A 45 -5.71 -3.03 6.61
CA ASN A 45 -6.94 -2.79 7.35
C ASN A 45 -7.17 -1.29 7.44
N CYS A 46 -8.10 -0.79 6.65
CA CYS A 46 -8.46 0.62 6.59
C CYS A 46 -9.43 0.96 7.72
N GLY A 47 -8.91 1.53 8.80
CA GLY A 47 -9.70 2.06 9.89
C GLY A 47 -10.15 3.50 9.63
N THR A 48 -11.02 4.02 10.50
CA THR A 48 -11.60 5.36 10.38
C THR A 48 -10.61 6.53 10.52
N ARG A 49 -9.41 6.27 11.06
CA ARG A 49 -8.42 7.30 11.39
C ARG A 49 -7.03 7.03 10.81
N TRP A 50 -6.74 5.78 10.49
CA TRP A 50 -5.51 5.34 9.86
C TRP A 50 -5.74 3.97 9.22
N THR A 51 -4.94 3.67 8.21
CA THR A 51 -4.84 2.34 7.62
C THR A 51 -3.67 1.61 8.24
N ASP A 52 -3.89 0.41 8.75
CA ASP A 52 -2.80 -0.47 9.14
C ASP A 52 -2.31 -1.27 7.96
N MET A 53 -1.00 -1.36 7.82
CA MET A 53 -0.34 -2.22 6.86
C MET A 53 0.51 -3.26 7.59
N VAL A 54 0.16 -4.52 7.38
CA VAL A 54 0.94 -5.68 7.82
C VAL A 54 1.74 -6.17 6.63
N LEU A 55 3.05 -6.33 6.81
CA LEU A 55 3.94 -6.86 5.78
C LEU A 55 4.35 -8.28 6.13
N GLU A 56 4.43 -9.15 5.13
CA GLU A 56 5.06 -10.46 5.27
C GLU A 56 6.56 -10.28 5.57
N HIS A 57 7.17 -11.28 6.20
CA HIS A 57 8.56 -11.19 6.66
C HIS A 57 9.56 -10.94 5.52
N ASN A 58 9.25 -11.40 4.30
CA ASN A 58 10.06 -11.25 3.10
C ASN A 58 9.51 -10.17 2.14
N ALA A 59 8.69 -9.26 2.64
CA ALA A 59 8.22 -8.11 1.89
C ALA A 59 9.40 -7.15 1.59
N THR A 60 9.36 -6.57 0.40
CA THR A 60 10.31 -5.60 -0.11
C THR A 60 9.77 -4.17 0.09
N GLY A 61 10.59 -3.17 -0.21
CA GLY A 61 10.15 -1.78 -0.29
C GLY A 61 9.11 -1.57 -1.39
N GLU A 62 9.14 -2.33 -2.48
CA GLU A 62 8.08 -2.27 -3.50
C GLU A 62 6.75 -2.77 -2.96
N ASP A 63 6.75 -3.89 -2.23
CA ASP A 63 5.54 -4.42 -1.59
C ASP A 63 4.93 -3.38 -0.62
N ALA A 64 5.79 -2.72 0.17
CA ALA A 64 5.35 -1.65 1.06
C ALA A 64 4.79 -0.43 0.30
N LEU A 65 5.40 -0.07 -0.83
CA LEU A 65 4.94 1.05 -1.66
C LEU A 65 3.61 0.74 -2.35
N ARG A 66 3.44 -0.49 -2.86
CA ARG A 66 2.17 -0.98 -3.42
C ARG A 66 1.06 -0.88 -2.39
N GLY A 67 1.27 -1.40 -1.18
CA GLY A 67 0.29 -1.31 -0.09
C GLY A 67 -0.04 0.12 0.29
N TRP A 68 0.96 1.01 0.34
CA TRP A 68 0.73 2.43 0.59
C TRP A 68 -0.12 3.10 -0.52
N LEU A 69 0.13 2.78 -1.79
CA LEU A 69 -0.65 3.30 -2.92
C LEU A 69 -2.10 2.85 -2.88
N VAL A 70 -2.36 1.57 -2.56
CA VAL A 70 -3.73 1.08 -2.38
C VAL A 70 -4.43 1.84 -1.27
N ALA A 71 -3.78 2.03 -0.11
CA ALA A 71 -4.35 2.81 1.00
C ALA A 71 -4.65 4.27 0.59
N ALA A 72 -3.75 4.90 -0.18
CA ALA A 72 -3.94 6.26 -0.66
C ALA A 72 -5.10 6.36 -1.67
N TYR A 73 -5.25 5.41 -2.59
CA TYR A 73 -6.36 5.38 -3.52
C TYR A 73 -7.69 5.10 -2.83
N ALA A 74 -7.72 4.15 -1.89
CA ALA A 74 -8.90 3.90 -1.07
C ALA A 74 -9.31 5.19 -0.34
N ALA A 75 -8.39 5.87 0.34
CA ALA A 75 -8.69 7.13 1.02
C ALA A 75 -9.23 8.23 0.08
N ASP A 76 -8.73 8.33 -1.16
CA ASP A 76 -9.26 9.29 -2.15
C ASP A 76 -10.67 8.94 -2.65
N MET A 77 -10.97 7.64 -2.74
CA MET A 77 -12.28 7.11 -3.13
C MET A 77 -13.32 7.23 -2.00
N GLU A 78 -12.90 7.17 -0.75
CA GLU A 78 -13.77 7.06 0.44
C GLU A 78 -14.22 8.38 1.08
N LYS A 79 -14.31 9.47 0.32
CA LYS A 79 -14.72 10.79 0.85
C LYS A 79 -16.10 10.86 1.53
N SER A 80 -16.82 9.76 1.76
CA SER A 80 -18.15 9.80 2.41
C SER A 80 -18.63 8.57 3.22
N VAL A 81 -17.85 7.51 3.47
CA VAL A 81 -18.42 6.28 4.13
C VAL A 81 -17.58 5.77 5.30
N HIS A 82 -18.25 5.35 6.36
CA HIS A 82 -17.68 4.65 7.51
C HIS A 82 -17.28 3.23 7.11
N GLU A 83 -15.97 2.95 7.18
CA GLU A 83 -15.33 1.64 6.96
C GLU A 83 -15.13 1.26 5.49
N THR A 84 -13.88 0.93 5.12
CA THR A 84 -13.55 0.71 3.71
C THR A 84 -14.15 -0.58 3.20
N SER A 85 -15.10 -0.47 2.27
CA SER A 85 -15.75 -1.65 1.72
C SER A 85 -14.75 -2.48 0.91
N ALA A 86 -14.90 -3.81 0.93
CA ALA A 86 -14.08 -4.73 0.13
C ALA A 86 -14.03 -4.34 -1.36
N ASN A 87 -15.13 -3.77 -1.88
CA ASN A 87 -15.21 -3.29 -3.25
C ASN A 87 -14.26 -2.11 -3.50
N VAL A 88 -14.22 -1.13 -2.59
CA VAL A 88 -13.31 0.03 -2.71
C VAL A 88 -11.86 -0.40 -2.61
N LEU A 89 -11.52 -1.34 -1.71
CA LEU A 89 -10.17 -1.91 -1.65
C LEU A 89 -9.79 -2.63 -2.95
N GLY A 90 -10.71 -3.38 -3.55
CA GLY A 90 -10.53 -4.01 -4.84
C GLY A 90 -10.27 -2.99 -5.96
N GLU A 91 -11.09 -1.94 -6.06
CA GLU A 91 -10.91 -0.87 -7.06
C GLU A 91 -9.59 -0.12 -6.87
N ALA A 92 -9.21 0.16 -5.62
CA ALA A 92 -7.93 0.79 -5.28
C ALA A 92 -6.74 -0.10 -5.65
N TYR A 93 -6.85 -1.41 -5.44
CA TYR A 93 -5.86 -2.40 -5.83
C TYR A 93 -5.68 -2.48 -7.35
N GLU A 94 -6.78 -2.57 -8.10
CA GLU A 94 -6.74 -2.55 -9.57
C GLU A 94 -6.13 -1.25 -10.10
N ARG A 95 -6.49 -0.11 -9.51
CA ARG A 95 -5.90 1.18 -9.89
C ARG A 95 -4.40 1.20 -9.61
N MET A 96 -3.96 0.70 -8.47
CA MET A 96 -2.54 0.56 -8.13
C MET A 96 -1.80 -0.29 -9.17
N ASN A 97 -2.33 -1.46 -9.53
CA ASN A 97 -1.72 -2.35 -10.52
C ASN A 97 -1.52 -1.67 -11.88
N ASN A 98 -2.48 -0.85 -12.31
CA ASN A 98 -2.40 -0.14 -13.58
C ASN A 98 -1.37 1.01 -13.57
N VAL A 99 -1.10 1.63 -12.41
CA VAL A 99 -0.19 2.78 -12.32
C VAL A 99 1.22 2.41 -11.90
N PHE A 100 1.43 1.27 -11.24
CA PHE A 100 2.68 0.98 -10.55
C PHE A 100 3.88 0.85 -11.50
N SER A 101 3.75 0.04 -12.55
CA SER A 101 4.85 -0.18 -13.51
C SER A 101 5.20 1.09 -14.31
N PRO A 102 4.22 1.86 -14.85
CA PRO A 102 4.52 3.16 -15.46
C PRO A 102 5.20 4.13 -14.49
N PHE A 103 4.74 4.16 -13.24
CA PHE A 103 5.31 5.02 -12.21
C PHE A 103 6.78 4.69 -11.90
N LEU A 104 7.11 3.41 -11.69
CA LEU A 104 8.50 2.99 -11.47
C LEU A 104 9.39 3.31 -12.66
N SER A 105 8.89 3.09 -13.88
CA SER A 105 9.62 3.40 -15.11
C SER A 105 9.94 4.89 -15.21
N GLU A 106 8.99 5.75 -14.83
CA GLU A 106 9.21 7.20 -14.83
C GLU A 106 10.17 7.63 -13.70
N LEU A 107 10.10 7.03 -12.51
CA LEU A 107 11.07 7.28 -11.44
C LEU A 107 12.51 6.93 -11.89
N GLN A 108 12.68 5.76 -12.50
CA GLN A 108 13.97 5.34 -13.07
C GLN A 108 14.46 6.30 -14.14
N ALA A 109 13.58 6.74 -15.06
CA ALA A 109 13.92 7.72 -16.07
C ALA A 109 14.34 9.09 -15.49
N LYS A 110 13.83 9.44 -14.29
CA LYS A 110 14.25 10.62 -13.52
C LYS A 110 15.48 10.37 -12.64
N GLY A 111 16.11 9.20 -12.73
CA GLY A 111 17.36 8.87 -12.04
C GLY A 111 17.19 8.34 -10.62
N TRP A 112 15.99 7.89 -10.23
CA TRP A 112 15.78 7.25 -8.92
C TRP A 112 16.25 5.80 -8.93
N HIS A 113 16.96 5.40 -7.88
CA HIS A 113 17.46 4.04 -7.67
C HIS A 113 16.36 3.12 -7.13
N THR A 114 15.38 2.78 -7.98
CA THR A 114 14.25 1.93 -7.56
C THR A 114 14.67 0.47 -7.32
N ASP A 115 15.84 0.05 -7.82
CA ASP A 115 16.46 -1.23 -7.54
C ASP A 115 16.67 -1.48 -6.04
N GLN A 116 16.89 -0.40 -5.27
CA GLN A 116 17.02 -0.45 -3.81
C GLN A 116 15.71 -0.77 -3.08
N PHE A 117 14.55 -0.68 -3.75
CA PHE A 117 13.28 -1.11 -3.15
C PHE A 117 13.18 -2.63 -3.07
N LEU A 118 13.91 -3.39 -3.89
CA LEU A 118 13.87 -4.86 -3.90
C LEU A 118 14.70 -5.46 -2.75
N ASP A 119 15.64 -4.71 -2.20
CA ASP A 119 16.40 -5.08 -1.01
C ASP A 119 15.55 -4.92 0.25
N GLY A 120 14.63 -5.87 0.47
CA GLY A 120 13.92 -6.06 1.74
C GLY A 120 14.82 -6.42 2.93
N THR A 121 16.14 -6.40 2.75
CA THR A 121 17.15 -6.79 3.75
C THR A 121 17.45 -5.72 4.78
N GLY A 122 16.91 -4.49 4.65
CA GLY A 122 17.06 -3.45 5.66
C GLY A 122 18.51 -3.17 6.07
N SER A 123 19.48 -3.53 5.21
CA SER A 123 20.88 -3.29 5.48
C SER A 123 21.21 -1.86 5.09
N ARG A 124 21.20 -0.96 6.08
CA ARG A 124 21.85 0.36 5.97
C ARG A 124 23.37 0.28 6.14
N PHE A 125 23.99 -0.90 5.99
CA PHE A 125 25.46 -1.01 5.98
C PHE A 125 25.94 -0.57 4.58
N ALA A 126 26.24 0.72 4.41
CA ALA A 126 27.50 1.38 4.74
C ALA A 126 28.58 0.98 3.72
N ARG A 127 28.89 1.94 2.86
CA ARG A 127 29.94 1.90 1.85
C ARG A 127 31.30 1.58 2.47
#